data_AF-A0A9E2VRN2-F1
#
_entry.id   AF-A0A9E2VRN2-F1
#
_cell.length_a   1.000
_cell.length_b   1.000
_cell.length_c   1.000
_cell.angle_alpha   90.00
_cell.angle_beta   90.00
_cell.angle_gamma   90.00
#
_symmetry.space_group_name_H-M   'P 1'
#
loop_
_entity.id
_entity.type
_entity.pdbx_description
1 polymer ?
#
loop_
_entity_poly.entity_id
_entity_poly.type
_entity_poly.pdbx_seq_one_letter_code
_entity_poly.pdbx_strand_id
1 'polypeptide(L)'
;MQPLRVTRPLPAFRGMPRARSAIGLICVITPLLLAITVERADASTFSTHRSDPAPLAGPKLTPVESKPQTLVERDFDGKIKPLESSPEEAAILLLQLTPAESAKADAAVAARAADMDALVTEHLLDIIRLTGQFQSASALERLNAIRESYKLASPILEKGRLVDRISAALPESQRERYVFLVDAYKRALGDQEIALAKQGKSNDVEFAAEVNKDPKNLIGHRIRARIKFDLESFGKEIQRSAERIIAEKQNQGNDFLGKLQLTPEQEASIQAIYVDVAGKYGLKEPPKGVQAVLFARVLKVLTPEQRKQALVLIREQERQKEKDAAAAKRGTNTGMDESPAPMK
;
A
#
# COMPACT_ATOMS: atom_id res chain seq x y z
N MET A 1 -34.59 -23.79 63.50
CA MET A 1 -34.38 -23.42 62.08
C MET A 1 -34.66 -21.93 61.93
N GLN A 2 -33.62 -21.12 61.76
CA GLN A 2 -33.72 -19.66 61.57
C GLN A 2 -33.19 -19.30 60.18
N PRO A 3 -33.83 -18.38 59.43
CA PRO A 3 -33.30 -17.94 58.14
C PRO A 3 -32.34 -16.74 58.31
N LEU A 4 -31.10 -16.91 57.86
CA LEU A 4 -30.12 -15.84 57.72
C LEU A 4 -30.48 -14.97 56.50
N ARG A 5 -31.00 -13.76 56.75
CA ARG A 5 -31.02 -12.67 55.77
C ARG A 5 -29.66 -11.96 55.81
N VAL A 6 -28.93 -11.99 54.69
CA VAL A 6 -27.74 -11.15 54.47
C VAL A 6 -28.06 -10.18 53.35
N THR A 7 -28.48 -8.97 53.71
CA THR A 7 -28.49 -7.80 52.81
C THR A 7 -27.14 -7.09 52.95
N ARG A 8 -26.30 -7.13 51.92
CA ARG A 8 -25.16 -6.21 51.77
C ARG A 8 -25.52 -5.12 50.75
N PRO A 9 -25.33 -3.83 51.07
CA PRO A 9 -25.48 -2.77 50.09
C PRO A 9 -24.26 -2.73 49.15
N LEU A 10 -24.54 -2.55 47.85
CA LEU A 10 -23.52 -2.28 46.82
C LEU A 10 -22.92 -0.88 47.04
N PRO A 11 -21.59 -0.70 46.92
CA PRO A 11 -21.00 0.63 46.97
C PRO A 11 -21.35 1.44 45.71
N ALA A 12 -21.68 2.71 45.94
CA ALA A 12 -21.95 3.70 44.91
C ALA A 12 -20.72 3.89 44.00
N PHE A 13 -20.89 3.62 42.71
CA PHE A 13 -19.93 3.96 41.67
C PHE A 13 -19.89 5.48 41.48
N ARG A 14 -18.89 6.12 42.10
CA ARG A 14 -18.61 7.55 41.97
C ARG A 14 -17.85 7.79 40.66
N GLY A 15 -18.28 8.83 39.95
CA GLY A 15 -17.93 9.18 38.57
C GLY A 15 -16.47 9.05 38.15
N MET A 16 -16.26 8.38 37.02
CA MET A 16 -15.06 8.52 36.21
C MET A 16 -15.26 9.65 35.18
N PRO A 17 -14.26 10.51 34.97
CA PRO A 17 -14.30 11.56 33.96
C PRO A 17 -14.34 10.94 32.56
N ARG A 18 -15.30 11.39 31.75
CA ARG A 18 -15.39 11.07 30.32
C ARG A 18 -14.14 11.61 29.63
N ALA A 19 -13.14 10.76 29.43
CA ALA A 19 -12.07 11.01 28.49
C ALA A 19 -12.70 11.13 27.10
N ARG A 20 -12.70 12.36 26.56
CA ARG A 20 -13.02 12.63 25.16
C ARG A 20 -11.92 11.98 24.33
N SER A 21 -12.14 10.75 23.88
CA SER A 21 -11.32 10.15 22.83
C SER A 21 -11.46 11.02 21.58
N ALA A 22 -10.34 11.58 21.15
CA ALA A 22 -10.20 12.31 19.91
C ALA A 22 -10.53 11.37 18.75
N ILE A 23 -11.76 11.49 18.25
CA ILE A 23 -12.14 11.12 16.90
C ILE A 23 -11.42 12.11 15.99
N GLY A 24 -10.29 11.68 15.44
CA GLY A 24 -9.41 12.51 14.63
C GLY A 24 -8.74 11.69 13.55
N LEU A 25 -9.54 11.13 12.65
CA LEU A 25 -9.08 10.76 11.31
C LEU A 25 -10.18 11.10 10.31
N ILE A 26 -10.41 12.41 10.20
CA ILE A 26 -11.25 13.05 9.20
C ILE A 26 -10.41 13.21 7.93
N CYS A 27 -11.02 12.85 6.81
CA CYS A 27 -10.82 13.39 5.45
C CYS A 27 -9.43 13.97 5.13
N VAL A 28 -8.62 13.21 4.41
CA VAL A 28 -7.66 13.79 3.46
C VAL A 28 -7.79 13.04 2.13
N ILE A 29 -8.90 13.28 1.44
CA ILE A 29 -8.94 13.19 -0.02
C ILE A 29 -9.25 14.61 -0.49
N THR A 30 -8.19 15.41 -0.57
CA THR A 30 -8.20 16.71 -1.23
C THR A 30 -7.04 16.70 -2.21
N PRO A 31 -7.27 16.96 -3.52
CA PRO A 31 -6.22 16.81 -4.52
C PRO A 31 -5.27 18.01 -4.43
N LEU A 32 -4.01 17.74 -4.12
CA LEU A 32 -2.91 18.69 -4.26
C LEU A 32 -2.46 18.69 -5.72
N LEU A 33 -3.11 19.51 -6.55
CA LEU A 33 -2.57 19.93 -7.85
C LEU A 33 -1.69 21.16 -7.59
N LEU A 34 -0.40 20.94 -7.30
CA LEU A 34 0.61 22.00 -7.32
C LEU A 34 1.53 21.77 -8.52
N ALA A 35 1.53 22.72 -9.43
CA ALA A 35 2.40 22.76 -10.59
C ALA A 35 3.87 22.79 -10.15
N ILE A 36 4.61 21.73 -10.49
CA ILE A 36 6.07 21.72 -10.40
C ILE A 36 6.61 22.27 -11.72
N THR A 37 6.97 23.55 -11.72
CA THR A 37 7.85 24.15 -12.72
C THR A 37 9.27 23.63 -12.46
N VAL A 38 9.76 22.77 -13.34
CA VAL A 38 11.16 22.32 -13.32
C VAL A 38 12.02 23.45 -13.88
N GLU A 39 12.65 24.20 -12.98
CA GLU A 39 13.64 25.22 -13.31
C GLU A 39 14.98 24.52 -13.58
N ARG A 40 15.43 24.63 -14.83
CA ARG A 40 16.66 24.00 -15.35
C ARG A 40 17.83 24.89 -14.95
N ALA A 41 18.54 24.52 -13.89
CA ALA A 41 19.74 25.24 -13.45
C ALA A 41 20.90 25.02 -14.44
N ASP A 42 21.44 26.13 -14.95
CA ASP A 42 22.59 26.17 -15.83
C ASP A 42 23.87 25.66 -15.13
N ALA A 43 24.65 24.90 -15.89
CA ALA A 43 25.92 24.31 -15.47
C ALA A 43 26.98 25.39 -15.25
N SER A 44 27.31 25.65 -13.98
CA SER A 44 28.48 26.44 -13.59
C SER A 44 29.77 25.69 -13.89
N THR A 45 30.64 26.32 -14.67
CA THR A 45 31.99 25.88 -15.02
C THR A 45 32.92 26.10 -13.83
N PHE A 46 33.29 25.03 -13.13
CA PHE A 46 34.29 25.10 -12.06
C PHE A 46 35.71 25.21 -12.62
N SER A 47 36.37 26.32 -12.29
CA SER A 47 37.77 26.61 -12.59
C SER A 47 38.70 25.70 -11.77
N THR A 48 39.67 25.07 -12.44
CA THR A 48 40.71 24.24 -11.83
C THR A 48 41.73 25.09 -11.07
N HIS A 49 41.53 25.27 -9.76
CA HIS A 49 42.55 25.80 -8.86
C HIS A 49 43.63 24.72 -8.62
N ARG A 50 44.87 25.08 -8.97
CA ARG A 50 46.09 24.31 -8.73
C ARG A 50 46.46 24.43 -7.24
N SER A 51 46.26 23.38 -6.46
CA SER A 51 46.56 23.37 -5.02
C SER A 51 48.05 23.16 -4.76
N ASP A 52 48.67 24.15 -4.11
CA ASP A 52 49.91 23.98 -3.36
C ASP A 52 49.69 23.13 -2.10
N PRO A 53 50.71 22.41 -1.58
CA PRO A 53 50.56 21.49 -0.47
C PRO A 53 50.23 22.23 0.84
N ALA A 54 48.99 22.03 1.32
CA ALA A 54 48.45 22.68 2.50
C ALA A 54 49.08 22.15 3.82
N PRO A 55 49.62 23.01 4.70
CA PRO A 55 50.25 22.65 5.98
C PRO A 55 49.26 22.28 7.11
N LEU A 56 48.00 22.02 6.77
CA LEU A 56 46.92 21.63 7.70
C LEU A 56 46.39 20.21 7.40
N ALA A 57 47.29 19.28 7.05
CA ALA A 57 46.91 17.89 6.91
C ALA A 57 46.52 17.32 8.29
N GLY A 58 45.21 17.34 8.58
CA GLY A 58 44.64 16.70 9.76
C GLY A 58 44.97 15.20 9.83
N PRO A 59 44.74 14.55 10.99
CA PRO A 59 45.03 13.14 11.16
C PRO A 59 44.37 12.31 10.06
N LYS A 60 45.17 11.49 9.37
CA LYS A 60 44.71 10.60 8.31
C LYS A 60 43.70 9.63 8.91
N LEU A 61 42.42 9.84 8.62
CA LEU A 61 41.38 8.87 8.94
C LEU A 61 41.66 7.63 8.10
N THR A 62 42.03 6.54 8.77
CA THR A 62 42.07 5.21 8.16
C THR A 62 40.71 4.96 7.52
N PRO A 63 40.63 4.48 6.26
CA PRO A 63 39.36 4.18 5.62
C PRO A 63 38.58 3.24 6.54
N VAL A 64 37.53 3.76 7.16
CA VAL A 64 36.64 2.94 7.99
C VAL A 64 36.00 1.97 7.01
N GLU A 65 36.24 0.68 7.21
CA GLU A 65 35.54 -0.37 6.47
C GLU A 65 34.06 0.00 6.43
N SER A 66 33.52 0.12 5.21
CA SER A 66 32.15 0.57 5.00
C SER A 66 31.23 -0.30 5.84
N LYS A 67 30.62 0.30 6.88
CA LYS A 67 29.69 -0.42 7.77
C LYS A 67 28.71 -1.21 6.90
N PRO A 68 28.40 -2.47 7.24
CA PRO A 68 27.46 -3.26 6.46
C PRO A 68 26.16 -2.48 6.32
N GLN A 69 25.75 -2.20 5.08
CA GLN A 69 24.55 -1.41 4.80
C GLN A 69 23.34 -2.07 5.46
N THR A 70 22.60 -1.33 6.30
CA THR A 70 21.38 -1.79 6.94
C THR A 70 20.22 -0.90 6.52
N LEU A 71 18.99 -1.43 6.58
CA LEU A 71 17.78 -0.62 6.40
C LEU A 71 17.45 0.28 7.60
N VAL A 72 18.17 0.12 8.72
CA VAL A 72 17.85 0.80 9.97
C VAL A 72 18.65 2.10 10.05
N GLU A 73 18.05 3.17 9.52
CA GLU A 73 18.52 4.53 9.73
C GLU A 73 17.80 5.13 10.95
N ARG A 74 18.55 5.83 11.82
CA ARG A 74 17.97 6.56 12.94
C ARG A 74 18.09 8.07 12.72
N ASP A 75 17.04 8.80 13.07
CA ASP A 75 17.04 10.26 13.11
C ASP A 75 17.83 10.79 14.33
N PHE A 76 17.93 12.12 14.45
CA PHE A 76 18.61 12.77 15.57
C PHE A 76 17.93 12.53 16.93
N ASP A 77 16.65 12.17 16.92
CA ASP A 77 15.88 11.81 18.12
C ASP A 77 16.07 10.33 18.51
N GLY A 78 16.84 9.57 17.73
CA GLY A 78 17.09 8.15 17.93
C GLY A 78 15.95 7.23 17.47
N LYS A 79 14.93 7.77 16.78
CA LYS A 79 13.85 6.98 16.18
C LYS A 79 14.29 6.46 14.81
N ILE A 80 13.78 5.30 14.43
CA ILE A 80 13.97 4.70 13.12
C ILE A 80 13.23 5.57 12.12
N LYS A 81 13.97 6.04 11.12
CA LYS A 81 13.43 6.80 10.00
C LYS A 81 12.47 5.90 9.22
N PRO A 82 11.23 6.33 8.96
CA PRO A 82 10.29 5.54 8.17
C PRO A 82 10.83 5.39 6.75
N LEU A 83 10.69 4.19 6.19
CA LEU A 83 10.99 3.93 4.78
C LEU A 83 9.84 4.47 3.91
N GLU A 84 10.19 5.05 2.76
CA GLU A 84 9.22 5.50 1.75
C GLU A 84 8.57 4.33 1.01
N SER A 85 9.31 3.21 0.87
CA SER A 85 8.86 1.97 0.23
C SER A 85 8.66 0.84 1.23
N SER A 86 8.16 -0.32 0.77
CA SER A 86 8.14 -1.52 1.60
C SER A 86 9.56 -1.93 1.99
N PRO A 87 9.78 -2.54 3.18
CA PRO A 87 11.12 -3.00 3.56
C PRO A 87 11.65 -4.07 2.61
N GLU A 88 10.76 -4.83 1.97
CA GLU A 88 11.08 -5.78 0.91
C GLU A 88 11.68 -5.09 -0.33
N GLU A 89 11.04 -4.02 -0.85
CA GLU A 89 11.57 -3.23 -1.98
C GLU A 89 12.87 -2.50 -1.61
N ALA A 90 12.92 -1.89 -0.42
CA ALA A 90 14.11 -1.17 0.04
C ALA A 90 15.32 -2.11 0.19
N ALA A 91 15.10 -3.36 0.61
CA ALA A 91 16.16 -4.35 0.71
C ALA A 91 16.75 -4.68 -0.66
N ILE A 92 15.94 -4.78 -1.73
CA ILE A 92 16.41 -5.06 -3.09
C ILE A 92 17.44 -4.00 -3.54
N LEU A 93 17.19 -2.73 -3.22
CA LEU A 93 18.08 -1.61 -3.58
C LEU A 93 19.45 -1.65 -2.88
N LEU A 94 19.55 -2.33 -1.73
CA LEU A 94 20.81 -2.52 -1.00
C LEU A 94 21.58 -3.75 -1.45
N LEU A 95 20.99 -4.63 -2.26
CA LEU A 95 21.66 -5.80 -2.79
C LEU A 95 22.44 -5.44 -4.04
N GLN A 96 23.61 -6.04 -4.21
CA GLN A 96 24.41 -5.91 -5.43
C GLN A 96 23.89 -6.91 -6.47
N LEU A 97 22.76 -6.58 -7.10
CA LEU A 97 22.12 -7.39 -8.13
C LEU A 97 22.50 -6.92 -9.52
N THR A 98 22.64 -7.86 -10.45
CA THR A 98 22.68 -7.53 -11.88
C THR A 98 21.31 -7.03 -12.35
N PRO A 99 21.23 -6.27 -13.46
CA PRO A 99 19.94 -5.82 -14.00
C PRO A 99 18.94 -6.98 -14.27
N ALA A 100 19.44 -8.14 -14.70
CA ALA A 100 18.62 -9.31 -14.94
C ALA A 100 18.09 -9.95 -13.65
N GLU A 101 18.86 -9.93 -12.56
CA GLU A 101 18.41 -10.42 -11.25
C GLU A 101 17.43 -9.44 -10.59
N SER A 102 17.69 -8.13 -10.69
CA SER A 102 16.75 -7.09 -10.23
C SER A 102 15.39 -7.26 -10.91
N ALA A 103 15.38 -7.43 -12.24
CA ALA A 103 14.13 -7.61 -12.98
C ALA A 103 13.30 -8.82 -12.51
N LYS A 104 13.95 -9.90 -12.02
CA LYS A 104 13.23 -11.05 -11.44
C LYS A 104 12.60 -10.70 -10.08
N ALA A 105 13.32 -9.96 -9.24
CA ALA A 105 12.79 -9.48 -7.97
C ALA A 105 11.63 -8.48 -8.19
N ASP A 106 11.80 -7.56 -9.14
CA ASP A 106 10.78 -6.59 -9.54
C ASP A 106 9.53 -7.28 -10.09
N ALA A 107 9.69 -8.35 -10.87
CA ALA A 107 8.58 -9.17 -11.33
C ALA A 107 7.80 -9.83 -10.18
N ALA A 108 8.47 -10.25 -9.10
CA ALA A 108 7.81 -10.79 -7.92
C ALA A 108 7.00 -9.71 -7.16
N VAL A 109 7.55 -8.49 -7.04
CA VAL A 109 6.84 -7.32 -6.47
C VAL A 109 5.63 -6.95 -7.33
N ALA A 110 5.80 -6.88 -8.66
CA ALA A 110 4.72 -6.58 -9.60
C ALA A 110 3.60 -7.63 -9.56
N ALA A 111 3.95 -8.91 -9.46
CA ALA A 111 2.97 -9.99 -9.32
C ALA A 111 2.16 -9.85 -8.02
N ARG A 112 2.81 -9.44 -6.91
CA ARG A 112 2.12 -9.16 -5.65
C ARG A 112 1.21 -7.93 -5.75
N ALA A 113 1.66 -6.86 -6.41
CA ALA A 113 0.84 -5.67 -6.64
C ALA A 113 -0.40 -6.01 -7.47
N ALA A 114 -0.28 -6.82 -8.51
CA ALA A 114 -1.41 -7.30 -9.31
C ALA A 114 -2.40 -8.15 -8.49
N ASP A 115 -1.88 -9.00 -7.59
CA ASP A 115 -2.72 -9.75 -6.66
C ASP A 115 -3.56 -8.82 -5.76
N MET A 116 -2.94 -7.74 -5.26
CA MET A 116 -3.63 -6.72 -4.46
C MET A 116 -4.64 -5.92 -5.27
N ASP A 117 -4.29 -5.54 -6.50
CA ASP A 117 -5.18 -4.80 -7.39
C ASP A 117 -6.44 -5.63 -7.71
N ALA A 118 -6.28 -6.94 -7.90
CA ALA A 118 -7.40 -7.86 -8.04
C ALA A 118 -8.27 -7.90 -6.77
N LEU A 119 -7.66 -8.09 -5.58
CA LEU A 119 -8.39 -8.08 -4.31
C LEU A 119 -9.19 -6.79 -4.11
N VAL A 120 -8.57 -5.63 -4.32
CA VAL A 120 -9.20 -4.33 -4.12
C VAL A 120 -10.32 -4.11 -5.14
N THR A 121 -10.10 -4.44 -6.41
CA THR A 121 -11.14 -4.34 -7.44
C THR A 121 -12.34 -5.22 -7.09
N GLU A 122 -12.10 -6.45 -6.64
CA GLU A 122 -13.13 -7.43 -6.33
C GLU A 122 -13.82 -7.21 -4.97
N HIS A 123 -13.19 -6.51 -4.02
CA HIS A 123 -13.69 -6.46 -2.65
C HIS A 123 -13.65 -5.06 -2.02
N LEU A 124 -13.52 -3.97 -2.79
CA LEU A 124 -13.42 -2.62 -2.21
C LEU A 124 -14.54 -2.31 -1.19
N LEU A 125 -15.81 -2.59 -1.54
CA LEU A 125 -16.93 -2.30 -0.63
C LEU A 125 -16.88 -3.14 0.65
N ASP A 126 -16.45 -4.40 0.55
CA ASP A 126 -16.24 -5.26 1.71
C ASP A 126 -15.09 -4.75 2.57
N ILE A 127 -13.99 -4.32 1.95
CA ILE A 127 -12.83 -3.73 2.64
C ILE A 127 -13.26 -2.48 3.41
N ILE A 128 -14.00 -1.55 2.78
CA ILE A 128 -14.50 -0.33 3.43
C ILE A 128 -15.41 -0.68 4.63
N ARG A 129 -16.33 -1.63 4.44
CA ARG A 129 -17.21 -2.12 5.52
C ARG A 129 -16.38 -2.70 6.67
N LEU A 130 -15.40 -3.54 6.37
CA LEU A 130 -14.54 -4.20 7.35
C LEU A 130 -13.70 -3.18 8.11
N THR A 131 -13.13 -2.17 7.44
CA THR A 131 -12.40 -1.07 8.08
C THR A 131 -13.29 -0.34 9.09
N GLY A 132 -14.56 -0.09 8.77
CA GLY A 132 -15.52 0.48 9.72
C GLY A 132 -15.73 -0.42 10.95
N GLN A 133 -15.81 -1.74 10.75
CA GLN A 133 -15.95 -2.72 11.84
C GLN A 133 -14.68 -2.84 12.70
N PHE A 134 -13.49 -2.67 12.13
CA PHE A 134 -12.23 -2.62 12.88
C PHE A 134 -12.20 -1.47 13.88
N GLN A 135 -12.89 -0.37 13.60
CA GLN A 135 -13.01 0.79 14.47
C GLN A 135 -14.14 0.65 15.51
N SER A 136 -14.90 -0.45 15.48
CA SER A 136 -15.96 -0.70 16.47
C SER A 136 -15.38 -0.86 17.88
N ALA A 137 -16.12 -0.39 18.89
CA ALA A 137 -15.83 -0.65 20.30
C ALA A 137 -16.05 -2.13 20.69
N SER A 138 -16.88 -2.87 19.95
CA SER A 138 -17.17 -4.29 20.20
C SER A 138 -16.02 -5.19 19.79
N ALA A 139 -15.43 -5.91 20.75
CA ALA A 139 -14.38 -6.88 20.49
C ALA A 139 -14.83 -8.04 19.58
N LEU A 140 -16.09 -8.44 19.68
CA LEU A 140 -16.67 -9.52 18.85
C LEU A 140 -16.78 -9.08 17.39
N GLU A 141 -17.21 -7.83 17.14
CA GLU A 141 -17.29 -7.28 15.78
C GLU A 141 -15.90 -7.15 15.16
N ARG A 142 -14.91 -6.66 15.91
CA ARG A 142 -13.51 -6.61 15.46
C ARG A 142 -12.97 -8.00 15.12
N LEU A 143 -13.25 -9.01 15.94
CA LEU A 143 -12.82 -10.38 15.69
C LEU A 143 -13.47 -10.97 14.41
N ASN A 144 -14.76 -10.69 14.19
CA ASN A 144 -15.43 -11.11 12.96
C ASN A 144 -14.86 -10.40 11.74
N ALA A 145 -14.56 -9.10 11.84
CA ALA A 145 -13.91 -8.34 10.77
C ALA A 145 -12.52 -8.92 10.43
N ILE A 146 -11.73 -9.33 11.43
CA ILE A 146 -10.44 -10.00 11.22
C ILE A 146 -10.63 -11.31 10.43
N ARG A 147 -11.59 -12.16 10.85
CA ARG A 147 -11.84 -13.45 10.18
C ARG A 147 -12.31 -13.26 8.74
N GLU A 148 -13.22 -12.33 8.50
CA GLU A 148 -13.71 -12.01 7.16
C GLU A 148 -12.58 -11.42 6.29
N SER A 149 -11.76 -10.53 6.83
CA SER A 149 -10.59 -9.98 6.13
C SER A 149 -9.61 -11.09 5.74
N TYR A 150 -9.36 -12.05 6.64
CA TYR A 150 -8.51 -13.21 6.33
C TYR A 150 -9.10 -14.05 5.19
N LYS A 151 -10.41 -14.30 5.21
CA LYS A 151 -11.09 -15.04 4.14
C LYS A 151 -10.96 -14.34 2.79
N LEU A 152 -11.12 -13.02 2.75
CA LEU A 152 -10.93 -12.23 1.53
C LEU A 152 -9.48 -12.25 1.05
N ALA A 153 -8.52 -12.12 1.97
CA ALA A 153 -7.09 -12.12 1.67
C ALA A 153 -6.50 -13.51 1.43
N SER A 154 -7.24 -14.60 1.67
CA SER A 154 -6.74 -15.99 1.57
C SER A 154 -6.01 -16.29 0.26
N PRO A 155 -6.54 -15.91 -0.94
CA PRO A 155 -5.86 -16.19 -2.21
C PRO A 155 -4.47 -15.56 -2.32
N ILE A 156 -4.25 -14.46 -1.60
CA ILE A 156 -2.99 -13.72 -1.55
C ILE A 156 -2.04 -14.33 -0.51
N LEU A 157 -2.59 -14.75 0.64
CA LEU A 157 -1.82 -15.34 1.73
C LEU A 157 -1.33 -16.75 1.40
N GLU A 158 -2.11 -17.53 0.65
CA GLU A 158 -1.76 -18.87 0.17
C GLU A 158 -0.55 -18.87 -0.78
N LYS A 159 -0.30 -17.76 -1.49
CA LYS A 159 0.90 -17.57 -2.33
C LYS A 159 2.18 -17.31 -1.52
N GLY A 160 2.09 -17.26 -0.19
CA GLY A 160 3.20 -16.99 0.71
C GLY A 160 3.50 -15.52 0.90
N ARG A 161 4.49 -15.23 1.75
CA ARG A 161 4.88 -13.86 2.09
C ARG A 161 5.68 -13.25 0.94
N LEU A 162 5.60 -11.92 0.79
CA LEU A 162 6.38 -11.22 -0.23
C LEU A 162 7.89 -11.46 -0.08
N VAL A 163 8.39 -11.54 1.17
CA VAL A 163 9.78 -11.92 1.48
C VAL A 163 10.14 -13.27 0.86
N ASP A 164 9.27 -14.27 0.98
CA ASP A 164 9.56 -15.63 0.49
C ASP A 164 9.54 -15.66 -1.05
N ARG A 165 8.59 -14.94 -1.67
CA ARG A 165 8.48 -14.83 -3.14
C ARG A 165 9.69 -14.13 -3.76
N ILE A 166 10.16 -13.04 -3.16
CA ILE A 166 11.36 -12.32 -3.63
C ILE A 166 12.62 -13.16 -3.37
N SER A 167 12.76 -13.75 -2.18
CA SER A 167 13.90 -14.62 -1.86
C SER A 167 14.04 -15.77 -2.84
N ALA A 168 12.92 -16.40 -3.24
CA ALA A 168 12.93 -17.46 -4.25
C ALA A 168 13.41 -16.97 -5.64
N ALA A 169 13.13 -15.71 -6.00
CA ALA A 169 13.54 -15.10 -7.27
C ALA A 169 15.01 -14.65 -7.28
N LEU A 170 15.62 -14.46 -6.11
CA LEU A 170 17.01 -14.01 -5.95
C LEU A 170 18.02 -15.16 -6.09
N PRO A 171 19.28 -14.85 -6.51
CA PRO A 171 20.38 -15.80 -6.49
C PRO A 171 20.68 -16.27 -5.07
N GLU A 172 21.07 -17.53 -4.91
CA GLU A 172 21.26 -18.19 -3.60
C GLU A 172 22.21 -17.42 -2.68
N SER A 173 23.28 -16.83 -3.24
CA SER A 173 24.25 -16.02 -2.51
C SER A 173 23.69 -14.76 -1.84
N GLN A 174 22.54 -14.24 -2.31
CA GLN A 174 21.94 -13.01 -1.80
C GLN A 174 20.70 -13.26 -0.91
N ARG A 175 20.16 -14.49 -0.89
CA ARG A 175 18.90 -14.81 -0.19
C ARG A 175 18.99 -14.56 1.31
N GLU A 176 20.03 -15.07 1.95
CA GLU A 176 20.22 -14.91 3.40
C GLU A 176 20.40 -13.43 3.76
N ARG A 177 21.16 -12.70 2.93
CA ARG A 177 21.36 -11.26 3.13
C ARG A 177 20.06 -10.47 3.00
N TYR A 178 19.25 -10.78 1.99
CA TYR A 178 17.94 -10.16 1.78
C TYR A 178 17.01 -10.38 2.98
N VAL A 179 16.84 -11.65 3.40
CA VAL A 179 15.99 -12.00 4.55
C VAL A 179 16.48 -11.30 5.82
N PHE A 180 17.80 -11.28 6.04
CA PHE A 180 18.40 -10.60 7.17
C PHE A 180 18.07 -9.10 7.19
N LEU A 181 18.18 -8.40 6.05
CA LEU A 181 17.89 -6.96 5.98
C LEU A 181 16.44 -6.66 6.39
N VAL A 182 15.49 -7.42 5.84
CA VAL A 182 14.05 -7.24 6.12
C VAL A 182 13.73 -7.57 7.59
N ASP A 183 14.22 -8.70 8.10
CA ASP A 183 13.95 -9.11 9.48
C ASP A 183 14.65 -8.19 10.50
N ALA A 184 15.85 -7.70 10.20
CA ALA A 184 16.55 -6.74 11.06
C ALA A 184 15.76 -5.43 11.18
N TYR A 185 15.20 -4.93 10.08
CA TYR A 185 14.34 -3.74 10.09
C TYR A 185 13.05 -3.96 10.90
N LYS A 186 12.32 -5.04 10.62
CA LYS A 186 11.07 -5.37 11.35
C LYS A 186 11.32 -5.57 12.85
N ARG A 187 12.44 -6.20 13.21
CA ARG A 187 12.87 -6.36 14.61
C ARG A 187 13.17 -5.00 15.26
N ALA A 188 13.91 -4.14 14.57
CA ALA A 188 14.25 -2.82 15.08
C ALA A 188 13.01 -1.96 15.34
N LEU A 189 12.01 -2.00 14.46
CA LEU A 189 10.72 -1.33 14.67
C LEU A 189 9.98 -1.88 15.90
N GLY A 190 9.93 -3.21 16.07
CA GLY A 190 9.32 -3.82 17.25
C GLY A 190 10.04 -3.43 18.55
N ASP A 191 11.37 -3.40 18.54
CA ASP A 191 12.17 -2.96 19.68
C ASP A 191 11.94 -1.48 20.01
N GLN A 192 11.83 -0.62 18.99
CA GLN A 192 11.48 0.79 19.17
C GLN A 192 10.09 0.96 19.79
N GLU A 193 9.08 0.23 19.31
CA GLU A 193 7.72 0.33 19.83
C GLU A 193 7.64 -0.09 21.30
N ILE A 194 8.36 -1.15 21.68
CA ILE A 194 8.49 -1.57 23.08
C ILE A 194 9.21 -0.51 23.92
N ALA A 195 10.25 0.12 23.39
CA ALA A 195 10.96 1.19 24.09
C ALA A 195 10.06 2.42 24.30
N LEU A 196 9.28 2.81 23.29
CA LEU A 196 8.30 3.90 23.41
C LEU A 196 7.18 3.56 24.40
N ALA A 197 6.67 2.32 24.38
CA ALA A 197 5.68 1.84 25.34
C ALA A 197 6.17 1.95 26.79
N LYS A 198 7.42 1.53 27.07
CA LYS A 198 8.05 1.66 28.40
C LYS A 198 8.23 3.11 28.84
N GLN A 199 8.41 4.03 27.90
CA GLN A 199 8.51 5.46 28.16
C GLN A 199 7.16 6.18 28.26
N GLY A 200 6.04 5.47 28.08
CA GLY A 200 4.70 6.08 28.01
C GLY A 200 4.49 6.96 26.77
N LYS A 201 5.29 6.74 25.71
CA LYS A 201 5.26 7.49 24.44
C LYS A 201 4.72 6.69 23.26
N SER A 202 4.24 5.46 23.48
CA SER A 202 3.58 4.70 22.41
C SER A 202 2.21 5.31 22.12
N ASN A 203 1.85 5.36 20.84
CA ASN A 203 0.52 5.79 20.40
C ASN A 203 -0.57 4.74 20.70
N ASP A 204 -0.16 3.52 21.06
CA ASP A 204 -1.03 2.40 21.37
C ASP A 204 -1.10 2.18 22.88
N VAL A 205 -2.11 2.80 23.50
CA VAL A 205 -2.30 2.79 24.95
C VAL A 205 -2.50 1.37 25.49
N GLU A 206 -3.17 0.50 24.72
CA GLU A 206 -3.42 -0.88 25.13
C GLU A 206 -2.13 -1.69 25.13
N PHE A 207 -1.33 -1.57 24.06
CA PHE A 207 -0.02 -2.19 23.99
C PHE A 207 0.92 -1.68 25.08
N ALA A 208 0.94 -0.37 25.33
CA ALA A 208 1.74 0.22 26.40
C ALA A 208 1.35 -0.30 27.80
N ALA A 209 0.04 -0.43 28.07
CA ALA A 209 -0.45 -1.00 29.31
C ALA A 209 -0.03 -2.47 29.47
N GLU A 210 -0.07 -3.26 28.39
CA GLU A 210 0.37 -4.65 28.40
C GLU A 210 1.88 -4.80 28.65
N VAL A 211 2.72 -4.00 27.96
CA VAL A 211 4.17 -3.99 28.16
C VAL A 211 4.55 -3.64 29.59
N ASN A 212 3.83 -2.70 30.21
CA ASN A 212 4.05 -2.31 31.61
C ASN A 212 3.55 -3.36 32.61
N LYS A 213 2.51 -4.12 32.27
CA LYS A 213 1.97 -5.19 33.12
C LYS A 213 2.91 -6.39 33.22
N ASP A 214 3.57 -6.75 32.12
CA ASP A 214 4.55 -7.86 32.08
C ASP A 214 5.82 -7.48 31.30
N PRO A 215 6.76 -6.74 31.92
CA PRO A 215 7.97 -6.29 31.23
C PRO A 215 8.96 -7.41 30.91
N LYS A 216 8.77 -8.61 31.48
CA LYS A 216 9.66 -9.77 31.27
C LYS A 216 9.32 -10.52 29.98
N ASN A 217 8.07 -10.44 29.51
CA ASN A 217 7.62 -11.11 28.28
C ASN A 217 8.02 -10.38 26.99
N LEU A 218 9.32 -10.08 26.82
CA LEU A 218 9.83 -9.35 25.66
C LEU A 218 9.55 -10.07 24.32
N ILE A 219 9.53 -11.40 24.32
CA ILE A 219 9.26 -12.19 23.12
C ILE A 219 7.81 -12.01 22.66
N GLY A 220 6.84 -12.11 23.58
CA GLY A 220 5.43 -11.88 23.26
C GLY A 220 5.18 -10.47 22.72
N HIS A 221 5.77 -9.47 23.37
CA HIS A 221 5.66 -8.07 22.93
C HIS A 221 6.24 -7.84 21.53
N ARG A 222 7.39 -8.46 21.22
CA ARG A 222 8.00 -8.40 19.88
C ARG A 222 7.13 -9.05 18.81
N ILE A 223 6.54 -10.20 19.12
CA ILE A 223 5.63 -10.89 18.19
C ILE A 223 4.40 -10.02 17.94
N ARG A 224 3.78 -9.45 18.98
CA ARG A 224 2.62 -8.56 18.85
C ARG A 224 2.95 -7.31 18.03
N ALA A 225 4.08 -6.65 18.31
CA ALA A 225 4.54 -5.49 17.56
C ALA A 225 4.80 -5.83 16.08
N ARG A 226 5.38 -7.01 15.80
CA ARG A 226 5.58 -7.52 14.43
C ARG A 226 4.26 -7.73 13.70
N ILE A 227 3.30 -8.40 14.33
CA ILE A 227 1.96 -8.65 13.74
C ILE A 227 1.27 -7.32 13.42
N LYS A 228 1.34 -6.36 14.35
CA LYS A 228 0.80 -5.00 14.12
C LYS A 228 1.43 -4.34 12.90
N PHE A 229 2.77 -4.34 12.82
CA PHE A 229 3.49 -3.78 11.67
C PHE A 229 3.10 -4.47 10.34
N ASP A 230 3.03 -5.80 10.32
CA ASP A 230 2.68 -6.55 9.11
C ASP A 230 1.22 -6.24 8.69
N LEU A 231 0.28 -6.07 9.64
CA LEU A 231 -1.10 -5.64 9.36
C LEU A 231 -1.18 -4.20 8.83
N GLU A 232 -0.45 -3.26 9.43
CA GLU A 232 -0.39 -1.86 8.97
C GLU A 232 0.23 -1.78 7.56
N SER A 233 1.28 -2.56 7.30
CA SER A 233 1.93 -2.63 5.99
C SER A 233 0.98 -3.18 4.93
N PHE A 234 0.23 -4.23 5.25
CA PHE A 234 -0.81 -4.79 4.38
C PHE A 234 -1.93 -3.76 4.11
N GLY A 235 -2.38 -3.02 5.13
CA GLY A 235 -3.36 -1.93 4.96
C GLY A 235 -2.86 -0.82 4.03
N LYS A 236 -1.59 -0.40 4.16
CA LYS A 236 -0.95 0.55 3.24
C LYS A 236 -0.82 0.01 1.81
N GLU A 237 -0.61 -1.30 1.65
CA GLU A 237 -0.58 -1.96 0.34
C GLU A 237 -1.96 -1.91 -0.35
N ILE A 238 -3.03 -2.21 0.40
CA ILE A 238 -4.42 -2.05 -0.05
C ILE A 238 -4.70 -0.59 -0.45
N GLN A 239 -4.30 0.37 0.37
CA GLN A 239 -4.50 1.79 0.07
C GLN A 239 -3.80 2.19 -1.24
N ARG A 240 -2.51 1.87 -1.39
CA ARG A 240 -1.76 2.15 -2.62
C ARG A 240 -2.38 1.49 -3.84
N SER A 241 -2.89 0.26 -3.68
CA SER A 241 -3.61 -0.45 -4.74
C SER A 241 -4.90 0.27 -5.15
N ALA A 242 -5.72 0.69 -4.18
CA ALA A 242 -6.93 1.47 -4.44
C ALA A 242 -6.61 2.80 -5.15
N GLU A 243 -5.59 3.53 -4.68
CA GLU A 243 -5.14 4.77 -5.30
C GLU A 243 -4.70 4.58 -6.75
N ARG A 244 -3.93 3.52 -7.05
CA ARG A 244 -3.54 3.19 -8.43
C ARG A 244 -4.74 2.91 -9.32
N ILE A 245 -5.68 2.07 -8.88
CA ILE A 245 -6.87 1.73 -9.68
C ILE A 245 -7.72 2.97 -9.91
N ILE A 246 -7.96 3.79 -8.88
CA ILE A 246 -8.72 5.03 -8.99
C ILE A 246 -8.03 5.99 -9.99
N ALA A 247 -6.73 6.19 -9.87
CA ALA A 247 -5.96 7.04 -10.77
C ALA A 247 -6.02 6.53 -12.22
N GLU A 248 -5.90 5.22 -12.43
CA GLU A 248 -6.03 4.61 -13.76
C GLU A 248 -7.42 4.86 -14.36
N LYS A 249 -8.50 4.62 -13.60
CA LYS A 249 -9.88 4.86 -14.05
C LYS A 249 -10.16 6.35 -14.30
N GLN A 250 -9.62 7.23 -13.46
CA GLN A 250 -9.74 8.67 -13.63
C GLN A 250 -9.02 9.13 -14.90
N ASN A 251 -7.81 8.65 -15.17
CA ASN A 251 -7.09 8.96 -16.40
C ASN A 251 -7.84 8.44 -17.64
N GLN A 252 -8.36 7.20 -17.62
CA GLN A 252 -9.19 6.66 -18.69
C GLN A 252 -10.47 7.50 -18.92
N GLY A 253 -11.10 7.95 -17.84
CA GLY A 253 -12.26 8.86 -17.89
C GLY A 253 -11.90 10.21 -18.49
N ASN A 254 -10.84 10.86 -18.00
CA ASN A 254 -10.38 12.16 -18.46
C ASN A 254 -9.97 12.13 -19.93
N ASP A 255 -9.26 11.09 -20.37
CA ASP A 255 -8.88 10.91 -21.78
C ASP A 255 -10.11 10.76 -22.70
N PHE A 256 -11.17 10.11 -22.21
CA PHE A 256 -12.42 9.98 -22.92
C PHE A 256 -13.18 11.31 -22.98
N LEU A 257 -13.34 11.99 -21.84
CA LEU A 257 -14.08 13.25 -21.72
C LEU A 257 -13.38 14.41 -22.43
N GLY A 258 -12.04 14.47 -22.39
CA GLY A 258 -11.25 15.51 -23.05
C GLY A 258 -11.44 15.52 -24.57
N LYS A 259 -11.71 14.36 -25.18
CA LYS A 259 -12.02 14.26 -26.60
C LYS A 259 -13.39 14.86 -26.96
N LEU A 260 -14.33 14.92 -26.01
CA LEU A 260 -15.70 15.38 -26.23
C LEU A 260 -15.90 16.89 -26.07
N GLN A 261 -14.85 17.64 -25.67
CA GLN A 261 -14.91 19.10 -25.49
C GLN A 261 -16.11 19.52 -24.63
N LEU A 262 -16.23 18.91 -23.44
CA LEU A 262 -17.36 19.14 -22.54
C LEU A 262 -17.30 20.54 -21.92
N THR A 263 -18.47 21.12 -21.64
CA THR A 263 -18.53 22.29 -20.74
C THR A 263 -18.29 21.85 -19.30
N PRO A 264 -17.83 22.76 -18.40
CA PRO A 264 -17.64 22.44 -16.98
C PRO A 264 -18.89 21.87 -16.31
N GLU A 265 -20.09 22.33 -16.69
CA GLU A 265 -21.37 21.85 -16.15
C GLU A 265 -21.69 20.42 -16.61
N GLN A 266 -21.38 20.10 -17.86
CA GLN A 266 -21.53 18.73 -18.39
C GLN A 266 -20.55 17.78 -17.71
N GLU A 267 -19.29 18.21 -17.52
CA GLU A 267 -18.27 17.43 -16.83
C GLU A 267 -18.69 17.13 -15.38
N ALA A 268 -19.10 18.14 -14.62
CA ALA A 268 -19.59 17.97 -13.25
C ALA A 268 -20.80 17.02 -13.19
N SER A 269 -21.74 17.13 -14.14
CA SER A 269 -22.91 16.25 -14.22
C SER A 269 -22.52 14.80 -14.50
N ILE A 270 -21.56 14.58 -15.42
CA ILE A 270 -21.06 13.25 -15.75
C ILE A 270 -20.29 12.64 -14.58
N GLN A 271 -19.43 13.43 -13.93
CA GLN A 271 -18.71 13.01 -12.72
C GLN A 271 -19.69 12.60 -11.60
N ALA A 272 -20.76 13.36 -11.37
CA ALA A 272 -21.79 13.00 -10.39
C ALA A 272 -22.47 11.66 -10.72
N ILE A 273 -22.73 11.37 -12.01
CA ILE A 273 -23.26 10.09 -12.45
C ILE A 273 -22.27 8.95 -12.15
N TYR A 274 -20.97 9.15 -12.40
CA TYR A 274 -19.94 8.15 -12.09
C TYR A 274 -19.81 7.89 -10.59
N VAL A 275 -19.84 8.93 -9.76
CA VAL A 275 -19.79 8.82 -8.29
C VAL A 275 -20.98 8.02 -7.75
N ASP A 276 -22.20 8.24 -8.26
CA ASP A 276 -23.39 7.45 -7.88
C ASP A 276 -23.22 5.96 -8.18
N VAL A 277 -22.66 5.62 -9.34
CA VAL A 277 -22.43 4.22 -9.73
C VAL A 277 -21.28 3.62 -8.92
N ALA A 278 -20.17 4.33 -8.74
CA ALA A 278 -19.03 3.88 -7.94
C ALA A 278 -19.42 3.63 -6.47
N GLY A 279 -20.29 4.46 -5.89
CA GLY A 279 -20.80 4.24 -4.54
C GLY A 279 -21.62 2.95 -4.37
N LYS A 280 -22.28 2.48 -5.44
CA LYS A 280 -23.14 1.28 -5.43
C LYS A 280 -22.38 0.01 -5.78
N TYR A 281 -21.42 0.09 -6.71
CA TYR A 281 -20.73 -1.09 -7.27
C TYR A 281 -19.24 -1.16 -6.89
N GLY A 282 -18.69 -0.13 -6.24
CA GLY A 282 -17.28 -0.03 -5.91
C GLY A 282 -16.43 0.16 -7.17
N LEU A 283 -15.29 -0.54 -7.23
CA LEU A 283 -14.39 -0.57 -8.40
C LEU A 283 -14.71 -1.69 -9.40
N LYS A 284 -15.71 -2.53 -9.13
CA LYS A 284 -16.12 -3.57 -10.06
C LYS A 284 -16.72 -2.96 -11.31
N GLU A 285 -16.52 -3.65 -12.44
CA GLU A 285 -17.30 -3.34 -13.62
C GLU A 285 -18.80 -3.50 -13.30
N PRO A 286 -19.62 -2.45 -13.47
CA PRO A 286 -21.04 -2.55 -13.20
C PRO A 286 -21.67 -3.57 -14.17
N PRO A 287 -22.76 -4.26 -13.79
CA PRO A 287 -23.44 -5.19 -14.67
C PRO A 287 -23.82 -4.54 -16.02
N LYS A 288 -23.85 -5.30 -17.12
CA LYS A 288 -24.12 -4.77 -18.48
C LYS A 288 -25.37 -3.89 -18.57
N GLY A 289 -26.45 -4.25 -17.86
CA GLY A 289 -27.67 -3.43 -17.80
C GLY A 289 -27.45 -2.08 -17.13
N VAL A 290 -26.62 -2.03 -16.08
CA VAL A 290 -26.25 -0.80 -15.37
C VAL A 290 -25.31 0.04 -16.23
N GLN A 291 -24.37 -0.58 -16.96
CA GLN A 291 -23.53 0.11 -17.94
C GLN A 291 -24.38 0.81 -19.02
N ALA A 292 -25.40 0.13 -19.55
CA ALA A 292 -26.31 0.72 -20.54
C ALA A 292 -27.09 1.90 -19.95
N VAL A 293 -27.57 1.80 -18.70
CA VAL A 293 -28.26 2.90 -18.01
C VAL A 293 -27.31 4.07 -17.72
N LEU A 294 -26.10 3.80 -17.23
CA LEU A 294 -25.04 4.78 -17.01
C LEU A 294 -24.74 5.52 -18.32
N PHE A 295 -24.51 4.78 -19.40
CA PHE A 295 -24.23 5.34 -20.70
C PHE A 295 -25.40 6.19 -21.22
N ALA A 296 -26.64 5.72 -21.09
CA ALA A 296 -27.82 6.50 -21.45
C ALA A 296 -27.95 7.80 -20.64
N ARG A 297 -27.59 7.78 -19.34
CA ARG A 297 -27.55 9.00 -18.50
C ARG A 297 -26.47 9.97 -18.97
N VAL A 298 -25.27 9.49 -19.30
CA VAL A 298 -24.19 10.32 -19.86
C VAL A 298 -24.63 10.94 -21.19
N LEU A 299 -25.16 10.13 -22.12
CA LEU A 299 -25.65 10.65 -23.41
C LEU A 299 -26.70 11.76 -23.24
N LYS A 300 -27.57 11.69 -22.23
CA LYS A 300 -28.57 12.74 -21.97
C LYS A 300 -27.96 14.09 -21.65
N VAL A 301 -26.77 14.13 -21.02
CA VAL A 301 -26.04 15.36 -20.68
C VAL A 301 -25.33 15.95 -21.92
N LEU A 302 -24.95 15.10 -22.87
CA LEU A 302 -24.23 15.49 -24.08
C LEU A 302 -25.13 16.14 -25.14
N THR A 303 -24.54 17.05 -25.93
CA THR A 303 -25.17 17.61 -27.15
C THR A 303 -25.30 16.53 -28.25
N PRO A 304 -26.16 16.72 -29.26
CA PRO A 304 -26.29 15.77 -30.37
C PRO A 304 -24.96 15.42 -31.08
N GLU A 305 -24.08 16.41 -31.24
CA GLU A 305 -22.76 16.27 -31.86
C GLU A 305 -21.82 15.45 -30.97
N GLN A 306 -21.75 15.80 -29.68
CA GLN A 306 -20.96 15.07 -28.69
C GLN A 306 -21.44 13.61 -28.55
N ARG A 307 -22.75 13.34 -28.63
CA ARG A 307 -23.29 11.96 -28.61
C ARG A 307 -22.77 11.13 -29.78
N LYS A 308 -22.74 11.70 -30.99
CA LYS A 308 -22.19 11.02 -32.18
C LYS A 308 -20.72 10.71 -31.97
N GLN A 309 -19.96 11.67 -31.46
CA GLN A 309 -18.54 11.51 -31.20
C GLN A 309 -18.27 10.45 -30.10
N ALA A 310 -19.03 10.47 -29.00
CA ALA A 310 -18.93 9.48 -27.93
C ALA A 310 -19.17 8.05 -28.45
N LEU A 311 -20.16 7.87 -29.33
CA LEU A 311 -20.44 6.56 -29.95
C LEU A 311 -19.29 6.07 -30.85
N VAL A 312 -18.62 6.98 -31.57
CA VAL A 312 -17.43 6.63 -32.37
C VAL A 312 -16.28 6.20 -31.47
N LEU A 313 -15.98 7.00 -30.43
CA LEU A 313 -14.91 6.70 -29.48
C LEU A 313 -15.11 5.36 -28.77
N ILE A 314 -16.35 5.01 -28.42
CA ILE A 314 -16.68 3.71 -27.80
C ILE A 314 -16.39 2.55 -28.77
N ARG A 315 -16.83 2.66 -30.03
CA ARG A 315 -16.54 1.63 -31.04
C ARG A 315 -15.04 1.47 -31.27
N GLU A 316 -14.29 2.57 -31.26
CA GLU A 316 -12.83 2.54 -31.39
C GLU A 316 -12.19 1.86 -30.17
N GLN A 317 -12.65 2.15 -28.96
CA GLN A 317 -12.18 1.48 -27.74
C GLN A 317 -12.50 -0.02 -27.74
N GLU A 318 -13.71 -0.42 -28.17
CA GLU A 318 -14.06 -1.84 -28.30
C GLU A 318 -13.16 -2.55 -29.31
N ARG A 319 -12.94 -1.93 -30.48
CA ARG A 319 -12.04 -2.46 -31.50
C ARG A 319 -10.59 -2.57 -31.00
N GLN A 320 -10.14 -1.61 -30.19
CA GLN A 320 -8.81 -1.66 -29.59
C GLN A 320 -8.70 -2.79 -28.57
N LYS A 321 -9.69 -2.94 -27.68
CA LYS A 321 -9.76 -4.07 -26.73
C LYS A 321 -9.76 -5.43 -27.43
N GLU A 322 -10.47 -5.57 -28.54
CA GLU A 322 -10.45 -6.80 -29.35
C GLU A 322 -9.06 -7.09 -29.94
N LYS A 323 -8.36 -6.06 -30.44
CA LYS A 323 -6.99 -6.19 -30.94
C LYS A 323 -6.02 -6.59 -29.83
N ASP A 324 -6.12 -5.95 -28.66
CA ASP A 324 -5.25 -6.22 -27.51
C ASP A 324 -5.50 -7.65 -26.99
N ALA A 325 -6.76 -8.08 -26.91
CA ALA A 325 -7.12 -9.44 -26.55
C ALA A 325 -6.62 -10.48 -27.59
N ALA A 326 -6.66 -10.15 -28.88
CA ALA A 326 -6.11 -11.01 -29.93
C ALA A 326 -4.58 -11.09 -29.88
N ALA A 327 -3.89 -9.98 -29.58
CA ALA A 327 -2.44 -9.94 -29.41
C ALA A 327 -2.00 -10.77 -28.20
N ALA A 328 -2.69 -10.63 -27.06
CA ALA A 328 -2.43 -11.42 -25.85
C ALA A 328 -2.55 -12.93 -26.13
N LYS A 329 -3.56 -13.36 -26.89
CA LYS A 329 -3.73 -14.77 -27.30
C LYS A 329 -2.66 -15.28 -28.26
N ARG A 330 -2.04 -14.42 -29.07
CA ARG A 330 -0.96 -14.81 -30.01
C ARG A 330 0.37 -14.98 -29.28
N GLY A 331 0.70 -14.06 -28.37
CA GLY A 331 1.96 -14.09 -27.61
C GLY A 331 2.12 -15.34 -26.73
N THR A 332 1.01 -15.96 -26.30
CA THR A 332 1.06 -17.22 -25.54
C THR A 332 1.39 -18.45 -26.39
N ASN A 333 1.29 -18.39 -27.72
CA ASN A 333 1.45 -19.56 -28.59
C ASN A 333 2.83 -19.67 -29.27
N THR A 334 3.68 -18.64 -29.20
CA THR A 334 4.98 -18.60 -29.90
C THR A 334 6.13 -19.21 -29.09
N GLY A 335 5.88 -19.74 -27.89
CA GLY A 335 6.93 -20.23 -26.97
C GLY A 335 7.06 -21.75 -26.79
N MET A 336 6.34 -22.58 -27.56
CA MET A 336 6.29 -24.05 -27.30
C MET A 336 6.96 -24.95 -28.35
N ASP A 337 7.49 -24.45 -29.46
CA ASP A 337 7.93 -25.32 -30.58
C ASP A 337 9.44 -25.27 -30.90
N GLU A 338 10.28 -24.74 -30.00
CA GLU A 338 11.74 -24.88 -30.09
C GLU A 338 12.26 -25.85 -29.02
N SER A 339 11.65 -27.03 -28.90
CA SER A 339 12.38 -28.17 -28.33
C SER A 339 13.48 -28.54 -29.31
N PRO A 340 14.77 -28.37 -28.97
CA PRO A 340 15.85 -28.75 -29.86
C PRO A 340 15.72 -30.24 -30.15
N ALA A 341 15.62 -30.58 -31.43
CA ALA A 341 15.56 -31.96 -31.88
C ALA A 341 16.67 -32.76 -31.19
N PRO A 342 16.38 -33.95 -30.62
CA PRO A 342 17.39 -34.75 -29.96
C PRO A 342 18.50 -35.06 -30.97
N MET A 343 19.71 -34.53 -30.74
CA MET A 343 20.89 -34.95 -31.49
C MET A 343 21.08 -36.46 -31.25
N LYS A 344 21.10 -37.21 -32.35
CA LYS A 344 21.39 -38.64 -32.37
C LYS A 344 22.89 -38.90 -32.29
#